data_AF-A0A9D8FLT7-F1
#
_entry.id   AF-A0A9D8FLT7-F1
#
_cell.length_a   1.000
_cell.length_b   1.000
_cell.length_c   1.000
_cell.angle_alpha   90.00
_cell.angle_beta   90.00
_cell.angle_gamma   90.00
#
_symmetry.space_group_name_H-M   'P 1'
#
loop_
_entity.id
_entity.type
_entity.pdbx_description
1 polymer ?
#
loop_
_entity_poly.entity_id
_entity_poly.type
_entity_poly.pdbx_seq_one_letter_code
_entity_poly.pdbx_strand_id
1 'polypeptide(L)'
;MQAEAEVLGLTGKHKKVLQTSTIYRIITNPFYYGKYEWPKNSGNWYKGKHKPIITFTEYQQVQEIMAKSAKPKKSKLKEVKDTQILEQKNQNKLNKLNLPVIYKGLMTCKVCGGAITASKVRKQQKNGNKHQYIYYHCSKRKDKNCNQKSYPVNQEALEPQVLKFLEEITIVPEVYEWAMSQSKLRKTNDQDFKEKVLQTHKQNLERSKNKIQNLIDMLADNDISREEYQERRKKCEDETNVANEAILNIEGKEKRQQEMLTDTFQLVTNLKKKFQKGTPDKKKEIILKLGSNLSLKDKKLAIMLDLKFQAFQKHANGANQEITRIKPLEMPINTTQNTLTRGAYATMSE
;
A
#
# COMPACT_ATOMS: atom_id res chain seq x y z
N MET A 1 -2.52 -11.56 -14.24
CA MET A 1 -1.88 -10.99 -15.45
C MET A 1 -2.03 -11.87 -16.68
N GLN A 2 -1.33 -13.01 -16.87
CA GLN A 2 -1.50 -13.78 -18.10
C GLN A 2 -2.90 -14.40 -18.26
N ALA A 3 -3.41 -15.04 -17.20
CA ALA A 3 -4.77 -15.59 -17.20
C ALA A 3 -5.85 -14.51 -17.43
N GLU A 4 -5.70 -13.33 -16.84
CA GLU A 4 -6.61 -12.19 -17.07
C GLU A 4 -6.50 -11.64 -18.50
N ALA A 5 -5.29 -11.59 -19.07
CA ALA A 5 -5.10 -11.17 -20.46
C ALA A 5 -5.74 -12.15 -21.45
N GLU A 6 -5.73 -13.45 -21.13
CA GLU A 6 -6.45 -14.49 -21.90
C GLU A 6 -7.97 -14.31 -21.80
N VAL A 7 -8.50 -14.04 -20.61
CA VAL A 7 -9.94 -13.73 -20.40
C VAL A 7 -10.37 -12.49 -21.19
N LEU A 8 -9.51 -11.47 -21.27
CA LEU A 8 -9.75 -10.26 -22.04
C LEU A 8 -9.49 -10.41 -23.56
N GLY A 9 -9.13 -11.61 -24.03
CA GLY A 9 -8.88 -11.88 -25.45
C GLY A 9 -7.63 -11.19 -26.03
N LEU A 10 -6.71 -10.73 -25.18
CA LEU A 10 -5.50 -10.03 -25.62
C LEU A 10 -4.50 -11.01 -26.25
N THR A 11 -4.17 -10.78 -27.52
CA THR A 11 -3.22 -11.62 -28.27
C THR A 11 -2.01 -10.82 -28.73
N GLY A 12 -0.88 -11.51 -28.90
CA GLY A 12 0.31 -10.94 -29.51
C GLY A 12 0.18 -10.80 -31.02
N LYS A 13 1.19 -10.19 -31.67
CA LYS A 13 1.25 -9.93 -33.12
C LYS A 13 0.91 -11.16 -34.00
N HIS A 14 1.20 -12.36 -33.52
CA HIS A 14 0.95 -13.62 -34.23
C HIS A 14 -0.29 -14.38 -33.73
N LYS A 15 -1.28 -13.68 -33.13
CA LYS A 15 -2.50 -14.26 -32.52
C LYS A 15 -2.22 -15.33 -31.45
N LYS A 16 -1.00 -15.35 -30.91
CA LYS A 16 -0.61 -16.23 -29.79
C LYS A 16 -0.89 -15.55 -28.46
N VAL A 17 -1.13 -16.37 -27.45
CA VAL A 17 -1.25 -15.95 -26.05
C VAL A 17 -0.04 -15.12 -25.63
N LEU A 18 -0.28 -14.00 -24.95
CA LEU A 18 0.78 -13.15 -24.44
C LEU A 18 1.51 -13.84 -23.29
N GLN A 19 2.79 -14.14 -23.50
CA GLN A 19 3.65 -14.60 -22.41
C GLN A 19 3.77 -13.51 -21.35
N THR A 20 3.82 -13.94 -20.09
CA THR A 20 4.01 -13.04 -18.94
C THR A 20 5.20 -12.10 -19.14
N SER A 21 6.36 -12.59 -19.61
CA SER A 21 7.55 -11.78 -19.90
C SER A 21 7.28 -10.63 -20.89
N THR A 22 6.47 -10.87 -21.91
CA THR A 22 6.08 -9.87 -22.90
C THR A 22 5.22 -8.78 -22.28
N ILE A 23 4.27 -9.16 -21.41
CA ILE A 23 3.42 -8.21 -20.66
C ILE A 23 4.29 -7.30 -19.79
N TYR A 24 5.22 -7.88 -19.02
CA TYR A 24 6.18 -7.12 -18.20
C TYR A 24 7.01 -6.14 -19.05
N ARG A 25 7.49 -6.58 -20.22
CA ARG A 25 8.28 -5.73 -21.12
C ARG A 25 7.47 -4.56 -21.66
N ILE A 26 6.20 -4.77 -21.99
CA ILE A 26 5.31 -3.69 -22.46
C ILE A 26 5.12 -2.67 -21.34
N ILE A 27 4.72 -3.13 -20.15
CA ILE A 27 4.40 -2.25 -19.03
C ILE A 27 5.63 -1.48 -18.51
N THR A 28 6.83 -2.07 -18.61
CA THR A 28 8.07 -1.42 -18.17
C THR A 28 8.62 -0.41 -19.17
N ASN A 29 8.14 -0.40 -20.42
CA ASN A 29 8.77 0.41 -21.47
C ASN A 29 8.44 1.92 -21.32
N PRO A 30 9.45 2.79 -21.11
CA PRO A 30 9.25 4.24 -21.00
C PRO A 30 8.67 4.88 -22.26
N PHE A 31 8.82 4.22 -23.42
CA PHE A 31 8.36 4.73 -24.70
C PHE A 31 6.86 5.09 -24.69
N TYR A 32 6.04 4.37 -23.93
CA TYR A 32 4.60 4.59 -23.88
C TYR A 32 4.17 5.91 -23.22
N TYR A 33 4.99 6.51 -22.36
CA TYR A 33 4.75 7.87 -21.83
C TYR A 33 5.52 8.96 -22.59
N GLY A 34 6.25 8.59 -23.65
CA GLY A 34 6.85 9.55 -24.58
C GLY A 34 8.33 9.85 -24.35
N LYS A 35 9.03 9.17 -23.43
CA LYS A 35 10.50 9.26 -23.31
C LYS A 35 11.18 7.94 -23.68
N TYR A 36 12.39 8.01 -24.17
CA TYR A 36 13.22 6.83 -24.44
C TYR A 36 14.69 7.13 -24.20
N GLU A 37 15.44 6.07 -23.92
CA GLU A 37 16.89 6.14 -23.69
C GLU A 37 17.62 5.68 -24.95
N TRP A 38 18.63 6.46 -25.39
CA TRP A 38 19.46 6.08 -26.54
C TRP A 38 20.90 6.61 -26.42
N PRO A 39 21.94 5.78 -26.62
CA PRO A 39 21.92 4.31 -26.68
C PRO A 39 21.37 3.67 -25.39
N LYS A 40 20.95 2.40 -25.44
CA LYS A 40 20.47 1.71 -24.23
C LYS A 40 21.55 1.70 -23.14
N ASN A 41 21.17 1.98 -21.89
CA ASN A 41 22.06 2.11 -20.72
C ASN A 41 23.08 3.27 -20.79
N SER A 42 22.85 4.28 -21.62
CA SER A 42 23.71 5.47 -21.69
C SER A 42 23.39 6.53 -20.65
N GLY A 43 22.20 6.49 -20.04
CA GLY A 43 21.67 7.54 -19.18
C GLY A 43 21.11 8.76 -19.93
N ASN A 44 21.20 8.80 -21.27
CA ASN A 44 20.71 9.92 -22.08
C ASN A 44 19.24 9.71 -22.49
N TRP A 45 18.36 10.61 -22.03
CA TRP A 45 16.92 10.53 -22.23
C TRP A 45 16.42 11.56 -23.25
N TYR A 46 15.64 11.10 -24.21
CA TYR A 46 15.06 11.92 -25.28
C TYR A 46 13.53 11.86 -25.25
N LYS A 47 12.89 12.95 -25.69
CA LYS A 47 11.43 13.04 -25.87
C LYS A 47 11.08 12.55 -27.29
N GLY A 48 10.17 11.58 -27.37
CA GLY A 48 9.63 11.07 -28.63
C GLY A 48 8.69 12.08 -29.30
N LYS A 49 8.63 12.05 -30.63
CA LYS A 49 7.70 12.86 -31.43
C LYS A 49 6.28 12.26 -31.47
N HIS A 50 6.07 11.06 -30.95
CA HIS A 50 4.78 10.38 -30.95
C HIS A 50 3.88 10.88 -29.82
N LYS A 51 2.56 10.72 -30.01
CA LYS A 51 1.57 10.96 -28.96
C LYS A 51 1.73 9.90 -27.85
N PRO A 52 1.92 10.29 -26.58
CA PRO A 52 2.02 9.34 -25.48
C PRO A 52 0.69 8.58 -25.30
N ILE A 53 0.79 7.29 -24.98
CA ILE A 53 -0.37 6.41 -24.74
C ILE A 53 -0.83 6.53 -23.29
N ILE A 54 0.11 6.70 -22.36
CA ILE A 54 -0.13 6.88 -20.93
C ILE A 54 0.60 8.13 -20.43
N THR A 55 0.16 8.66 -19.29
CA THR A 55 0.83 9.77 -18.62
C THR A 55 2.06 9.30 -17.84
N PHE A 56 2.97 10.23 -17.54
CA PHE A 56 4.15 9.95 -16.71
C PHE A 56 3.76 9.46 -15.30
N THR A 57 2.70 10.04 -14.73
CA THR A 57 2.19 9.70 -13.40
C THR A 57 1.66 8.26 -13.36
N GLU A 58 0.86 7.85 -14.36
CA GLU A 58 0.37 6.47 -14.49
C GLU A 58 1.53 5.48 -14.66
N TYR A 59 2.51 5.80 -15.52
CA TYR A 59 3.69 4.96 -15.70
C TYR A 59 4.43 4.75 -14.37
N GLN A 60 4.67 5.83 -13.62
CA GLN A 60 5.38 5.77 -12.34
C GLN A 60 4.62 4.92 -11.31
N GLN A 61 3.30 5.09 -11.20
CA GLN A 61 2.47 4.29 -10.31
C GLN A 61 2.60 2.78 -10.60
N VAL A 62 2.57 2.40 -11.87
CA VAL A 62 2.70 1.00 -12.27
C VAL A 62 4.10 0.46 -11.92
N GLN A 63 5.16 1.23 -12.17
CA GLN A 63 6.52 0.80 -11.80
C GLN A 63 6.67 0.58 -10.29
N GLU A 64 6.06 1.41 -9.45
CA GLU A 64 6.08 1.22 -8.00
C GLU A 64 5.37 -0.05 -7.55
N ILE A 65 4.23 -0.39 -8.17
CA ILE A 65 3.50 -1.64 -7.89
C ILE A 65 4.36 -2.85 -8.27
N MET A 66 5.05 -2.77 -9.42
CA MET A 66 5.95 -3.82 -9.89
C MET A 66 7.16 -3.99 -8.96
N ALA A 67 7.75 -2.90 -8.48
CA ALA A 67 8.87 -2.93 -7.55
C ALA A 67 8.50 -3.58 -6.20
N LYS A 68 7.31 -3.31 -5.66
CA LYS A 68 6.82 -3.93 -4.42
C LYS A 68 6.56 -5.44 -4.57
N SER A 69 6.19 -5.88 -5.76
CA SER A 69 5.88 -7.29 -6.08
C SER A 69 7.13 -8.11 -6.45
N ALA A 70 8.27 -7.45 -6.68
CA ALA A 70 9.51 -8.11 -7.03
C ALA A 70 10.06 -8.92 -5.85
N LYS A 71 9.90 -10.25 -5.91
CA LYS A 71 10.53 -11.16 -4.95
C LYS A 71 12.06 -11.02 -5.04
N PRO A 72 12.81 -11.03 -3.92
CA PRO A 72 14.26 -11.09 -3.97
C PRO A 72 14.68 -12.33 -4.77
N LYS A 73 15.48 -12.14 -5.83
CA LYS A 73 15.91 -13.20 -6.73
C LYS A 73 16.59 -14.32 -5.93
N LYS A 74 15.94 -15.48 -5.86
CA LYS A 74 16.59 -16.73 -5.45
C LYS A 74 17.62 -17.08 -6.52
N SER A 75 18.89 -17.25 -6.12
CA SER A 75 19.89 -17.91 -6.96
C SER A 75 19.37 -19.30 -7.35
N LYS A 76 19.48 -19.59 -8.65
CA LYS A 76 18.89 -20.71 -9.38
C LYS A 76 18.97 -22.07 -8.65
N LEU A 77 17.84 -22.75 -8.52
CA LEU A 77 17.73 -24.21 -8.42
C LEU A 77 16.64 -24.65 -9.41
N LYS A 78 17.00 -25.62 -10.25
CA LYS A 78 16.38 -25.98 -11.54
C LYS A 78 14.91 -26.43 -11.43
N GLU A 79 14.18 -26.16 -12.51
CA GLU A 79 12.80 -26.55 -12.78
C GLU A 79 12.63 -28.07 -12.84
N VAL A 80 11.49 -28.58 -12.37
CA VAL A 80 10.75 -29.66 -13.06
C VAL A 80 9.29 -29.23 -13.12
N LYS A 81 8.78 -29.18 -14.36
CA LYS A 81 7.39 -28.90 -14.75
C LYS A 81 6.52 -30.10 -14.36
N ASP A 82 5.22 -29.87 -14.20
CA ASP A 82 4.11 -30.85 -14.01
C ASP A 82 3.37 -30.76 -12.67
N THR A 83 2.84 -29.59 -12.31
CA THR A 83 1.93 -29.45 -11.15
C THR A 83 0.56 -28.85 -11.46
N GLN A 84 0.15 -28.75 -12.72
CA GLN A 84 -1.21 -28.28 -13.05
C GLN A 84 -2.29 -29.38 -13.05
N ILE A 85 -1.91 -30.67 -12.93
CA ILE A 85 -2.88 -31.79 -12.84
C ILE A 85 -3.04 -32.31 -11.39
N LEU A 86 -2.20 -31.88 -10.43
CA LEU A 86 -2.20 -32.42 -9.06
C LEU A 86 -3.01 -31.61 -8.04
N GLU A 87 -3.49 -30.41 -8.37
CA GLU A 87 -4.15 -29.52 -7.40
C GLU A 87 -5.64 -29.80 -7.21
N GLN A 88 -6.35 -30.31 -8.23
CA GLN A 88 -7.80 -30.56 -8.11
C GLN A 88 -8.14 -31.92 -7.47
N LYS A 89 -7.27 -32.94 -7.56
CA LYS A 89 -7.48 -34.24 -6.91
C LYS A 89 -7.05 -34.29 -5.43
N ASN A 90 -6.38 -33.26 -4.92
CA ASN A 90 -5.85 -33.22 -3.55
C ASN A 90 -6.68 -32.41 -2.54
N GLN A 91 -7.87 -31.92 -2.91
CA GLN A 91 -8.74 -31.23 -1.94
C GLN A 91 -9.46 -32.22 -1.00
N ASN A 92 -9.78 -33.43 -1.47
CA ASN A 92 -10.53 -34.41 -0.67
C ASN A 92 -9.66 -35.45 0.06
N LYS A 93 -8.36 -35.16 0.23
CA LYS A 93 -7.46 -35.96 1.09
C LYS A 93 -6.37 -35.14 1.77
N LEU A 94 -6.64 -33.86 2.08
CA LEU A 94 -5.75 -33.07 2.95
C LEU A 94 -6.01 -33.41 4.42
N ASN A 95 -5.65 -34.64 4.77
CA ASN A 95 -5.61 -35.13 6.14
C ASN A 95 -4.69 -34.23 6.98
N LYS A 96 -5.28 -33.40 7.84
CA LYS A 96 -4.89 -33.18 9.25
C LYS A 96 -3.38 -33.24 9.56
N LEU A 97 -2.46 -32.56 8.83
CA LEU A 97 -1.08 -32.28 9.30
C LEU A 97 -0.24 -31.34 8.39
N ASN A 98 -0.80 -30.27 7.82
CA ASN A 98 -0.01 -29.29 7.07
C ASN A 98 -0.12 -27.89 7.66
N LEU A 99 0.54 -27.68 8.82
CA LEU A 99 0.71 -26.33 9.36
C LEU A 99 1.48 -25.45 8.35
N PRO A 100 0.96 -24.25 8.00
CA PRO A 100 1.59 -23.33 7.07
C PRO A 100 2.75 -22.59 7.75
N VAL A 101 3.84 -22.40 7.01
CA VAL A 101 5.03 -21.66 7.46
C VAL A 101 4.81 -20.18 7.17
N ILE A 102 4.40 -19.42 8.19
CA ILE A 102 3.98 -18.02 8.04
C ILE A 102 5.18 -17.09 7.86
N TYR A 103 6.17 -17.15 8.74
CA TYR A 103 7.22 -16.13 8.85
C TYR A 103 8.47 -16.41 8.01
N LYS A 104 8.48 -17.48 7.20
CA LYS A 104 9.63 -17.84 6.36
C LYS A 104 9.82 -16.81 5.25
N GLY A 105 11.04 -16.31 5.11
CA GLY A 105 11.39 -15.28 4.14
C GLY A 105 11.09 -13.85 4.58
N LEU A 106 10.49 -13.68 5.76
CA LEU A 106 10.22 -12.36 6.35
C LEU A 106 11.27 -11.98 7.42
N MET A 107 11.88 -12.98 8.06
CA MET A 107 12.78 -12.79 9.20
C MET A 107 14.26 -12.96 8.83
N THR A 108 15.10 -12.13 9.44
CA THR A 108 16.56 -12.15 9.39
C THR A 108 17.14 -12.34 10.79
N CYS A 109 18.31 -12.94 10.89
CA CYS A 109 19.02 -13.07 12.15
C CYS A 109 19.65 -11.73 12.52
N LYS A 110 19.37 -11.19 13.71
CA LYS A 110 19.95 -9.90 14.14
C LYS A 110 21.48 -9.96 14.32
N VAL A 111 22.02 -11.14 14.64
CA VAL A 111 23.45 -11.33 14.93
C VAL A 111 24.28 -11.41 13.64
N CYS A 112 23.97 -12.34 12.75
CA CYS A 112 24.76 -12.52 11.52
C CYS A 112 24.14 -11.91 10.27
N GLY A 113 22.91 -11.40 10.34
CA GLY A 113 22.15 -10.91 9.18
C GLY A 113 21.69 -11.99 8.20
N GLY A 114 21.93 -13.27 8.49
CA GLY A 114 21.49 -14.39 7.65
C GLY A 114 19.98 -14.61 7.71
N ALA A 115 19.40 -15.20 6.66
CA ALA A 115 17.97 -15.51 6.64
C ALA A 115 17.57 -16.55 7.70
N ILE A 116 16.39 -16.37 8.31
CA ILE A 116 15.78 -17.36 9.21
C ILE A 116 15.04 -18.41 8.37
N THR A 117 15.28 -19.68 8.68
CA THR A 117 14.62 -20.84 8.04
C THR A 117 13.69 -21.52 9.03
N ALA A 118 12.73 -22.28 8.53
CA ALA A 118 11.78 -23.03 9.34
C ALA A 118 11.97 -24.54 9.15
N SER A 119 11.96 -25.28 10.25
CA SER A 119 12.00 -26.74 10.31
C SER A 119 10.70 -27.27 10.89
N LYS A 120 10.13 -28.31 10.26
CA LYS A 120 8.91 -28.98 10.71
C LYS A 120 9.28 -30.20 11.54
N VAL A 121 8.78 -30.29 12.76
CA VAL A 121 8.99 -31.43 13.66
C VAL A 121 7.65 -32.09 13.92
N ARG A 122 7.56 -33.40 13.66
CA ARG A 122 6.36 -34.21 13.95
C ARG A 122 6.61 -35.01 15.22
N LYS A 123 5.66 -34.99 16.15
CA LYS A 123 5.68 -35.77 17.38
C LYS A 123 4.43 -36.64 17.45
N GLN A 124 4.61 -37.91 17.78
CA GLN A 124 3.52 -38.84 18.06
C GLN A 124 3.48 -39.06 19.57
N GLN A 125 2.33 -38.80 20.17
CA GLN A 125 2.06 -39.07 21.57
C GLN A 125 1.71 -40.56 21.76
N LYS A 126 1.87 -41.05 23.00
CA LYS A 126 1.57 -42.45 23.36
C LYS A 126 0.10 -42.84 23.11
N ASN A 127 -0.82 -41.86 23.16
CA ASN A 127 -2.25 -41.98 22.84
C ASN A 127 -2.56 -42.03 21.32
N GLY A 128 -1.53 -42.10 20.45
CA GLY A 128 -1.70 -42.13 19.00
C GLY A 128 -1.86 -40.75 18.33
N ASN A 129 -1.99 -39.66 19.10
CA ASN A 129 -2.13 -38.32 18.55
C ASN A 129 -0.83 -37.83 17.90
N LYS A 130 -0.93 -37.34 16.66
CA LYS A 130 0.19 -36.77 15.91
C LYS A 130 0.11 -35.24 15.93
N HIS A 131 1.12 -34.59 16.47
CA HIS A 131 1.26 -33.13 16.48
C HIS A 131 2.41 -32.70 15.57
N GLN A 132 2.26 -31.55 14.90
CA GLN A 132 3.30 -30.97 14.06
C GLN A 132 3.63 -29.56 14.54
N TYR A 133 4.91 -29.31 14.80
CA TYR A 133 5.44 -28.03 15.26
C TYR A 133 6.32 -27.41 14.18
N ILE A 134 6.32 -26.08 14.09
CA ILE A 134 7.20 -25.33 13.20
C ILE A 134 8.17 -24.51 14.05
N TYR A 135 9.47 -24.77 13.86
CA TYR A 135 10.54 -24.04 14.54
C TYR A 135 11.30 -23.16 13.58
N TYR A 136 11.48 -21.90 13.92
CA TYR A 136 12.30 -20.94 13.18
C TYR A 136 13.68 -20.81 13.81
N HIS A 137 14.73 -20.85 12.99
CA HIS A 137 16.11 -20.74 13.44
C HIS A 137 17.01 -20.09 12.38
N CYS A 138 18.15 -19.56 12.80
CA CYS A 138 19.16 -19.06 11.87
C CYS A 138 19.63 -20.16 10.91
N SER A 139 19.77 -19.82 9.63
CA SER A 139 20.26 -20.75 8.62
C SER A 139 21.77 -20.97 8.66
N LYS A 140 22.54 -20.14 9.39
CA LYS A 140 24.02 -20.11 9.38
C LYS A 140 24.65 -19.93 7.98
N ARG A 141 23.86 -19.49 6.97
CA ARG A 141 24.36 -19.32 5.60
C ARG A 141 25.35 -18.17 5.45
N LYS A 142 25.13 -17.08 6.21
CA LYS A 142 26.00 -15.89 6.18
C LYS A 142 27.19 -16.01 7.13
N ASP A 143 26.99 -16.69 8.27
CA ASP A 143 28.03 -16.96 9.25
C ASP A 143 27.80 -18.36 9.85
N LYS A 144 28.80 -19.24 9.72
CA LYS A 144 28.78 -20.62 10.22
C LYS A 144 28.88 -20.70 11.74
N ASN A 145 29.47 -19.70 12.37
CA ASN A 145 29.70 -19.63 13.82
C ASN A 145 28.53 -18.98 14.57
N CYS A 146 27.46 -18.57 13.87
CA CYS A 146 26.34 -17.90 14.50
C CYS A 146 25.55 -18.80 15.46
N ASN A 147 25.58 -18.47 16.76
CA ASN A 147 24.94 -19.24 17.82
C ASN A 147 23.41 -19.25 17.76
N GLN A 148 22.79 -18.35 16.98
CA GLN A 148 21.33 -18.21 16.86
C GLN A 148 20.62 -19.44 16.24
N LYS A 149 21.35 -20.37 15.62
CA LYS A 149 20.74 -21.65 15.16
C LYS A 149 20.34 -22.54 16.34
N SER A 150 21.06 -22.46 17.45
CA SER A 150 20.83 -23.26 18.66
C SER A 150 19.63 -22.78 19.48
N TYR A 151 19.03 -21.64 19.11
CA TYR A 151 17.87 -21.06 19.79
C TYR A 151 16.62 -21.06 18.87
N PRO A 152 16.10 -22.23 18.47
CA PRO A 152 14.88 -22.28 17.68
C PRO A 152 13.68 -21.73 18.45
N VAL A 153 12.78 -21.03 17.75
CA VAL A 153 11.53 -20.49 18.30
C VAL A 153 10.33 -21.15 17.62
N ASN A 154 9.34 -21.58 18.42
CA ASN A 154 8.09 -22.16 17.89
C ASN A 154 7.25 -21.05 17.21
N GLN A 155 6.56 -21.37 16.12
CA GLN A 155 5.62 -20.47 15.45
C GLN A 155 4.55 -19.91 16.40
N GLU A 156 4.02 -20.74 17.28
CA GLU A 156 3.01 -20.33 18.28
C GLU A 156 3.57 -19.32 19.29
N ALA A 157 4.88 -19.36 19.57
CA ALA A 157 5.55 -18.41 20.44
C ALA A 157 5.87 -17.07 19.75
N LEU A 158 5.80 -17.01 18.41
CA LEU A 158 5.97 -15.78 17.64
C LEU A 158 4.68 -14.98 17.53
N GLU A 159 3.52 -15.64 17.46
CA GLU A 159 2.22 -14.94 17.35
C GLU A 159 1.96 -13.92 18.46
N PRO A 160 2.14 -14.21 19.77
CA PRO A 160 1.92 -13.22 20.83
C PRO A 160 2.91 -12.05 20.76
N GLN A 161 4.15 -12.30 20.30
CA GLN A 161 5.12 -11.22 20.11
C GLN A 161 4.67 -10.27 19.00
N VAL A 162 4.22 -10.81 17.87
CA VAL A 162 3.68 -10.00 16.76
C VAL A 162 2.44 -9.24 17.22
N LEU A 163 1.51 -9.90 17.92
CA LEU A 163 0.31 -9.24 18.44
C LEU A 163 0.63 -8.07 19.37
N LYS A 164 1.60 -8.22 20.27
CA LYS A 164 2.06 -7.13 21.14
C LYS A 164 2.56 -5.92 20.33
N PHE A 165 3.37 -6.16 19.29
CA PHE A 165 3.81 -5.08 18.40
C PHE A 165 2.64 -4.42 17.65
N LEU A 166 1.67 -5.22 17.20
CA LEU A 166 0.48 -4.68 16.53
C LEU A 166 -0.38 -3.84 17.48
N GLU A 167 -0.48 -4.22 18.75
CA GLU A 167 -1.20 -3.45 19.77
C GLU A 167 -0.58 -2.08 20.00
N GLU A 168 0.75 -1.97 20.08
CA GLU A 168 1.46 -0.70 20.27
C GLU A 168 1.20 0.33 19.16
N ILE A 169 0.86 -0.13 17.95
CA ILE A 169 0.57 0.75 16.82
C ILE A 169 -0.93 0.92 16.57
N THR A 170 -1.78 0.00 17.01
CA THR A 170 -3.22 0.02 16.70
C THR A 170 -3.91 1.23 17.34
N ILE A 171 -4.70 1.94 16.54
CA ILE A 171 -5.57 3.04 17.03
C ILE A 171 -7.03 2.60 17.05
N VAL A 172 -7.84 3.21 17.91
CA VAL A 172 -9.29 2.98 17.95
C VAL A 172 -9.97 3.81 16.82
N PRO A 173 -11.08 3.35 16.19
CA PRO A 173 -11.77 4.09 15.12
C PRO A 173 -12.02 5.58 15.39
N GLU A 174 -12.34 5.93 16.62
CA GLU A 174 -12.60 7.31 17.05
C GLU A 174 -11.34 8.20 16.93
N VAL A 175 -10.14 7.64 17.18
CA VAL A 175 -8.87 8.36 16.96
C VAL A 175 -8.68 8.64 15.47
N TYR A 176 -9.07 7.69 14.61
CA TYR A 176 -9.02 7.89 13.16
C TYR A 176 -9.97 9.00 12.72
N GLU A 177 -11.23 8.97 13.17
CA GLU A 177 -12.22 10.00 12.83
C GLU A 177 -11.79 11.39 13.32
N TRP A 178 -11.27 11.47 14.54
CA TRP A 178 -10.70 12.70 15.09
C TRP A 178 -9.49 13.17 14.26
N ALA A 179 -8.55 12.29 13.92
CA ALA A 179 -7.39 12.66 13.12
C ALA A 179 -7.78 13.17 11.73
N MET A 180 -8.78 12.54 11.10
CA MET A 180 -9.31 12.96 9.79
C MET A 180 -10.11 14.26 9.85
N SER A 181 -10.77 14.57 10.97
CA SER A 181 -11.45 15.86 11.14
C SER A 181 -10.43 16.99 11.36
N GLN A 182 -9.39 16.74 12.15
CA GLN A 182 -8.32 17.71 12.40
C GLN A 182 -7.46 17.99 11.16
N SER A 183 -7.21 16.99 10.31
CA SER A 183 -6.48 17.19 9.06
C SER A 183 -7.20 18.13 8.08
N LYS A 184 -8.52 18.27 8.18
CA LYS A 184 -9.31 19.22 7.38
C LYS A 184 -9.33 20.63 7.97
N LEU A 185 -9.12 20.75 9.28
CA LEU A 185 -9.26 22.02 10.02
C LEU A 185 -7.93 22.76 10.20
N ARG A 186 -6.81 22.04 10.28
CA ARG A 186 -5.49 22.67 10.41
C ARG A 186 -5.04 23.23 9.07
N LYS A 187 -5.15 24.55 8.89
CA LYS A 187 -4.34 25.31 7.94
C LYS A 187 -2.94 25.51 8.52
N THR A 188 -1.94 24.89 7.92
CA THR A 188 -0.54 25.11 8.27
C THR A 188 0.06 26.18 7.36
N ASN A 189 1.08 26.90 7.81
CA ASN A 189 1.82 27.85 6.95
C ASN A 189 2.27 27.21 5.62
N ASP A 190 2.59 25.91 5.64
CA ASP A 190 2.94 25.13 4.45
C ASP A 190 1.76 24.93 3.49
N GLN A 191 0.55 24.75 4.00
CA GLN A 191 -0.66 24.70 3.17
C GLN A 191 -0.99 26.07 2.60
N ASP A 192 -0.87 27.14 3.40
CA ASP A 192 -1.12 28.50 2.92
C ASP A 192 -0.11 28.89 1.82
N PHE A 193 1.17 28.52 1.99
CA PHE A 193 2.18 28.72 0.95
C PHE A 193 1.84 27.94 -0.31
N LYS A 194 1.46 26.66 -0.19
CA LYS A 194 1.05 25.84 -1.34
C LYS A 194 -0.18 26.40 -2.04
N GLU A 195 -1.18 26.84 -1.29
CA GLU A 195 -2.41 27.44 -1.83
C GLU A 195 -2.10 28.74 -2.57
N LYS A 196 -1.20 29.58 -2.04
CA LYS A 196 -0.69 30.77 -2.76
C LYS A 196 0.04 30.42 -4.06
N VAL A 197 0.90 29.39 -4.04
CA VAL A 197 1.60 28.93 -5.25
C VAL A 197 0.61 28.41 -6.29
N LEU A 198 -0.35 27.59 -5.86
CA LEU A 198 -1.42 27.07 -6.72
C LEU A 198 -2.26 28.21 -7.31
N GLN A 199 -2.64 29.18 -6.49
CA GLN A 199 -3.39 30.36 -6.90
C GLN A 199 -2.62 31.19 -7.93
N THR A 200 -1.30 31.35 -7.74
CA THR A 200 -0.43 32.04 -8.70
C THR A 200 -0.42 31.34 -10.06
N HIS A 201 -0.28 30.01 -10.09
CA HIS A 201 -0.35 29.24 -11.34
C HIS A 201 -1.73 29.32 -12.00
N LYS A 202 -2.83 29.30 -11.21
CA LYS A 202 -4.20 29.47 -11.72
C LYS A 202 -4.40 30.86 -12.34
N GLN A 203 -3.91 31.92 -11.69
CA GLN A 203 -3.96 33.28 -12.22
C GLN A 203 -3.15 33.44 -13.51
N ASN A 204 -1.95 32.85 -13.58
CA ASN A 204 -1.14 32.88 -14.79
C ASN A 204 -1.83 32.16 -15.95
N LEU A 205 -2.45 31.02 -15.67
CA LEU A 205 -3.23 30.28 -16.66
C LEU A 205 -4.41 31.10 -17.18
N GLU A 206 -5.14 31.78 -16.29
CA GLU A 206 -6.26 32.65 -16.65
C GLU A 206 -5.80 33.86 -17.48
N ARG A 207 -4.68 34.48 -17.10
CA ARG A 207 -4.05 35.55 -17.90
C ARG A 207 -3.70 35.08 -19.31
N SER A 208 -3.05 33.93 -19.47
CA SER A 208 -2.68 33.43 -20.81
C SER A 208 -3.91 33.01 -21.63
N LYS A 209 -4.98 32.50 -21.00
CA LYS A 209 -6.28 32.28 -21.67
C LYS A 209 -6.92 33.57 -22.15
N ASN A 210 -6.93 34.62 -21.32
CA ASN A 210 -7.47 35.92 -21.71
C ASN A 210 -6.64 36.56 -22.84
N LYS A 211 -5.31 36.40 -22.84
CA LYS A 211 -4.48 36.80 -23.99
C LYS A 211 -4.87 36.08 -25.28
N ILE A 212 -5.14 34.77 -25.22
CA ILE A 212 -5.60 34.01 -26.39
C ILE A 212 -6.96 34.54 -26.86
N GLN A 213 -7.87 34.85 -25.94
CA GLN A 213 -9.17 35.43 -26.29
C GLN A 213 -9.00 36.79 -26.98
N ASN A 214 -8.20 37.70 -26.43
CA ASN A 214 -7.95 39.01 -27.03
C ASN A 214 -7.24 38.90 -28.40
N LEU A 215 -6.39 37.89 -28.60
CA LEU A 215 -5.77 37.61 -29.90
C LEU A 215 -6.80 37.17 -30.95
N ILE A 216 -7.90 36.52 -30.54
CA ILE A 216 -9.01 36.17 -31.44
C ILE A 216 -9.75 37.44 -31.86
N ASP A 217 -10.02 38.34 -30.91
CA ASP A 217 -10.73 39.60 -31.17
C ASP A 217 -9.89 40.50 -32.10
N MET A 218 -8.60 40.70 -31.83
CA MET A 218 -7.68 41.45 -32.71
C MET A 218 -7.57 40.87 -34.13
N LEU A 219 -7.66 39.54 -34.27
CA LEU A 219 -7.68 38.91 -35.60
C LEU A 219 -9.01 39.16 -36.33
N ALA A 220 -10.13 39.16 -35.60
CA ALA A 220 -11.45 39.46 -36.17
C ALA A 220 -11.54 40.90 -36.69
N ASP A 221 -10.89 41.84 -36.01
CA ASP A 221 -10.80 43.26 -36.40
C ASP A 221 -9.74 43.51 -37.49
N ASN A 222 -8.99 42.49 -37.92
CA ASN A 222 -7.87 42.54 -38.86
C ASN A 222 -6.66 43.38 -38.40
N ASP A 223 -6.50 43.61 -37.08
CA ASP A 223 -5.37 44.35 -36.51
C ASP A 223 -4.04 43.56 -36.55
N ILE A 224 -4.11 42.23 -36.73
CA ILE A 224 -2.96 41.33 -36.79
C ILE A 224 -3.07 40.36 -37.97
N SER A 225 -1.93 39.97 -38.55
CA SER A 225 -1.91 38.96 -39.61
C SER A 225 -2.16 37.55 -39.05
N ARG A 226 -2.62 36.64 -39.92
CA ARG A 226 -2.84 35.24 -39.55
C ARG A 226 -1.56 34.56 -39.07
N GLU A 227 -0.42 34.92 -39.65
CA GLU A 227 0.90 34.38 -39.30
C GLU A 227 1.34 34.85 -37.93
N GLU A 228 1.16 36.15 -37.64
CA GLU A 228 1.49 36.75 -36.35
C GLU A 228 0.58 36.26 -35.23
N TYR A 229 -0.72 36.07 -35.51
CA TYR A 229 -1.66 35.40 -34.61
C TYR A 229 -1.19 33.99 -34.26
N GLN A 230 -0.80 33.18 -35.25
CA GLN A 230 -0.35 31.80 -35.01
C GLN A 230 0.88 31.74 -34.11
N GLU A 231 1.86 32.62 -34.34
CA GLU A 231 3.07 32.66 -33.50
C GLU A 231 2.76 33.08 -32.06
N ARG A 232 2.00 34.16 -31.87
CA ARG A 232 1.63 34.68 -30.53
C ARG A 232 0.73 33.72 -29.78
N ARG A 233 -0.23 33.09 -30.47
CA ARG A 233 -1.10 32.06 -29.91
C ARG A 233 -0.29 30.85 -29.44
N LYS A 234 0.66 30.38 -30.25
CA LYS A 234 1.52 29.24 -29.88
C LYS A 234 2.31 29.52 -28.59
N LYS A 235 2.88 30.72 -28.45
CA LYS A 235 3.57 31.13 -27.20
C LYS A 235 2.62 31.08 -26.00
N CYS A 236 1.41 31.62 -26.14
CA CYS A 236 0.41 31.59 -25.07
C CYS A 236 -0.06 30.16 -24.76
N GLU A 237 -0.23 29.30 -25.77
CA GLU A 237 -0.59 27.89 -25.59
C GLU A 237 0.53 27.13 -24.83
N ASP A 238 1.79 27.35 -25.19
CA ASP A 238 2.93 26.77 -24.47
C ASP A 238 2.96 27.19 -22.99
N GLU A 239 2.71 28.48 -22.69
CA GLU A 239 2.57 28.98 -21.31
C GLU A 239 1.41 28.31 -20.57
N THR A 240 0.24 28.16 -21.22
CA THR A 240 -0.91 27.47 -20.59
C THR A 240 -0.63 26.01 -20.31
N ASN A 241 0.11 25.32 -21.19
CA ASN A 241 0.49 23.92 -20.99
C ASN A 241 1.42 23.79 -19.78
N VAL A 242 2.43 24.65 -19.66
CA VAL A 242 3.35 24.65 -18.52
C VAL A 242 2.61 24.92 -17.20
N ALA A 243 1.71 25.91 -17.18
CA ALA A 243 0.93 26.23 -15.98
C ALA A 243 -0.02 25.08 -15.59
N ASN A 244 -0.69 24.46 -16.56
CA ASN A 244 -1.55 23.30 -16.34
C ASN A 244 -0.78 22.09 -15.78
N GLU A 245 0.38 21.77 -16.37
CA GLU A 245 1.22 20.68 -15.88
C GLU A 245 1.68 20.93 -14.44
N ALA A 246 2.04 22.17 -14.09
CA ALA A 246 2.40 22.53 -12.72
C ALA A 246 1.23 22.31 -11.74
N ILE A 247 0.02 22.75 -12.09
CA ILE A 247 -1.20 22.57 -11.28
C ILE A 247 -1.49 21.08 -11.09
N LEU A 248 -1.54 20.30 -12.18
CA LEU A 248 -1.81 18.87 -12.13
C LEU A 248 -0.79 18.11 -11.27
N ASN A 249 0.48 18.50 -11.33
CA ASN A 249 1.52 17.91 -10.52
C ASN A 249 1.36 18.22 -9.03
N ILE A 250 0.95 19.44 -8.67
CA ILE A 250 0.73 19.85 -7.28
C ILE A 250 -0.52 19.13 -6.72
N GLU A 251 -1.66 19.25 -7.39
CA GLU A 251 -2.93 18.64 -6.97
C GLU A 251 -2.83 17.10 -6.95
N GLY A 252 -2.15 16.51 -7.93
CA GLY A 252 -1.91 15.06 -8.00
C GLY A 252 -1.03 14.55 -6.86
N LYS A 253 0.02 15.30 -6.48
CA LYS A 253 0.85 14.96 -5.31
C LYS A 253 0.06 15.04 -4.01
N GLU A 254 -0.78 16.05 -3.85
CA GLU A 254 -1.60 16.24 -2.66
C GLU A 254 -2.62 15.10 -2.51
N LYS A 255 -3.36 14.80 -3.56
CA LYS A 255 -4.32 13.69 -3.58
C LYS A 255 -3.64 12.37 -3.20
N ARG A 256 -2.47 12.10 -3.78
CA ARG A 256 -1.67 10.91 -3.47
C ARG A 256 -1.22 10.85 -2.01
N GLN A 257 -0.83 11.98 -1.42
CA GLN A 257 -0.47 12.06 -0.01
C GLN A 257 -1.67 11.79 0.89
N GLN A 258 -2.83 12.37 0.58
CA GLN A 258 -4.07 12.15 1.34
C GLN A 258 -4.55 10.70 1.26
N GLU A 259 -4.50 10.09 0.08
CA GLU A 259 -4.82 8.66 -0.11
C GLU A 259 -3.88 7.78 0.71
N MET A 260 -2.56 8.04 0.64
CA MET A 260 -1.59 7.28 1.44
C MET A 260 -1.80 7.44 2.95
N LEU A 261 -2.14 8.65 3.43
CA LEU A 261 -2.48 8.86 4.82
C LEU A 261 -3.73 8.07 5.21
N THR A 262 -4.81 8.21 4.44
CA THR A 262 -6.08 7.50 4.68
C THR A 262 -5.86 5.99 4.75
N ASP A 263 -5.14 5.42 3.77
CA ASP A 263 -4.79 4.00 3.73
C ASP A 263 -3.97 3.56 4.94
N THR A 264 -2.99 4.38 5.37
CA THR A 264 -2.17 4.06 6.55
C THR A 264 -3.00 4.04 7.83
N PHE A 265 -3.85 5.04 8.05
CA PHE A 265 -4.70 5.07 9.24
C PHE A 265 -5.70 3.90 9.23
N GLN A 266 -6.39 3.65 8.11
CA GLN A 266 -7.33 2.52 7.99
C GLN A 266 -6.69 1.15 8.18
N LEU A 267 -5.43 1.00 7.73
CA LEU A 267 -4.65 -0.20 8.00
C LEU A 267 -4.53 -0.39 9.51
N VAL A 268 -4.10 0.65 10.21
CA VAL A 268 -3.74 0.65 11.64
C VAL A 268 -4.95 0.48 12.57
N THR A 269 -6.13 1.02 12.23
CA THR A 269 -7.33 0.97 13.08
C THR A 269 -7.80 -0.45 13.45
N ASN A 270 -7.62 -1.42 12.55
CA ASN A 270 -8.17 -2.76 12.70
C ASN A 270 -7.11 -3.88 12.65
N LEU A 271 -5.83 -3.56 12.89
CA LEU A 271 -4.71 -4.50 12.73
C LEU A 271 -4.88 -5.76 13.56
N LYS A 272 -5.18 -5.64 14.86
CA LYS A 272 -5.31 -6.79 15.76
C LYS A 272 -6.40 -7.77 15.30
N LYS A 273 -7.60 -7.25 15.02
CA LYS A 273 -8.75 -8.06 14.54
C LYS A 273 -8.44 -8.70 13.19
N LYS A 274 -7.84 -7.94 12.25
CA LYS A 274 -7.46 -8.43 10.92
C LYS A 274 -6.37 -9.51 10.98
N PHE A 275 -5.40 -9.38 11.88
CA PHE A 275 -4.32 -10.34 12.04
C PHE A 275 -4.83 -11.66 12.67
N GLN A 276 -5.67 -11.59 13.71
CA GLN A 276 -6.21 -12.78 14.37
C GLN A 276 -7.14 -13.59 13.47
N LYS A 277 -8.04 -12.94 12.72
CA LYS A 277 -8.97 -13.60 11.79
C LYS A 277 -8.36 -13.90 10.40
N GLY A 278 -7.15 -13.39 10.15
CA GLY A 278 -6.52 -13.47 8.83
C GLY A 278 -6.02 -14.87 8.47
N THR A 279 -6.14 -15.22 7.19
CA THR A 279 -5.46 -16.39 6.64
C THR A 279 -3.92 -16.23 6.76
N PRO A 280 -3.14 -17.33 6.70
CA PRO A 280 -1.68 -17.27 6.74
C PRO A 280 -1.07 -16.25 5.77
N ASP A 281 -1.64 -16.10 4.57
CA ASP A 281 -1.15 -15.15 3.58
C ASP A 281 -1.50 -13.69 3.93
N LYS A 282 -2.72 -13.45 4.44
CA LYS A 282 -3.10 -12.11 4.95
C LYS A 282 -2.22 -11.70 6.13
N LYS A 283 -1.87 -12.62 7.04
CA LYS A 283 -0.93 -12.35 8.14
C LYS A 283 0.44 -11.90 7.61
N LYS A 284 0.97 -12.54 6.57
CA LYS A 284 2.24 -12.13 5.92
C LYS A 284 2.13 -10.77 5.26
N GLU A 285 1.04 -10.53 4.55
CA GLU A 285 0.80 -9.26 3.86
C GLU A 285 0.77 -8.09 4.85
N ILE A 286 0.08 -8.24 5.99
CA ILE A 286 0.04 -7.23 7.05
C ILE A 286 1.45 -6.92 7.54
N ILE A 287 2.24 -7.95 7.84
CA ILE A 287 3.62 -7.79 8.33
C ILE A 287 4.50 -7.08 7.30
N LEU A 288 4.40 -7.47 6.02
CA LEU A 288 5.15 -6.84 4.93
C LEU A 288 4.77 -5.37 4.72
N LYS A 289 3.50 -5.02 4.92
CA LYS A 289 3.04 -3.63 4.80
C LYS A 289 3.56 -2.74 5.91
N LEU A 290 3.77 -3.29 7.11
CA LEU A 290 4.18 -2.55 8.32
C LEU A 290 5.68 -2.27 8.37
N GLY A 291 6.51 -3.14 7.79
CA GLY A 291 7.95 -2.96 7.86
C GLY A 291 8.74 -3.96 7.02
N SER A 292 9.94 -3.54 6.66
CA SER A 292 10.79 -4.23 5.68
C SER A 292 11.76 -5.24 6.29
N ASN A 293 11.98 -5.24 7.62
CA ASN A 293 12.93 -6.16 8.27
C ASN A 293 12.46 -6.64 9.65
N LEU A 294 12.01 -7.91 9.72
CA LEU A 294 11.83 -8.60 10.98
C LEU A 294 13.16 -9.23 11.38
N SER A 295 13.63 -8.94 12.58
CA SER A 295 14.87 -9.48 13.11
C SER A 295 14.60 -10.43 14.27
N LEU A 296 15.28 -11.56 14.31
CA LEU A 296 15.17 -12.57 15.36
C LEU A 296 16.51 -12.66 16.10
N LYS A 297 16.45 -12.52 17.43
CA LYS A 297 17.57 -12.72 18.36
C LYS A 297 17.07 -13.37 19.63
N ASP A 298 17.69 -14.46 20.07
CA ASP A 298 17.40 -15.12 21.35
C ASP A 298 15.90 -15.41 21.55
N LYS A 299 15.24 -15.91 20.50
CA LYS A 299 13.79 -16.18 20.41
C LYS A 299 12.88 -14.94 20.48
N LYS A 300 13.44 -13.74 20.57
CA LYS A 300 12.72 -12.45 20.55
C LYS A 300 12.70 -11.86 19.14
N LEU A 301 11.50 -11.53 18.69
CA LEU A 301 11.24 -10.85 17.43
C LEU A 301 11.35 -9.33 17.63
N ALA A 302 12.01 -8.64 16.73
CA ALA A 302 12.01 -7.18 16.66
C ALA A 302 11.63 -6.75 15.25
N ILE A 303 10.62 -5.90 15.14
CA ILE A 303 10.07 -5.41 13.87
C ILE A 303 10.60 -4.00 13.65
N MET A 304 11.32 -3.78 12.55
CA MET A 304 11.64 -2.44 12.10
C MET A 304 10.46 -1.88 11.31
N LEU A 305 9.72 -0.96 11.94
CA LEU A 305 8.58 -0.28 11.32
C LEU A 305 9.05 0.74 10.29
N ASP A 306 8.33 0.81 9.17
CA ASP A 306 8.48 1.91 8.22
C ASP A 306 8.24 3.25 8.93
N LEU A 307 8.92 4.31 8.47
CA LEU A 307 8.86 5.65 9.07
C LEU A 307 7.41 6.14 9.29
N LYS A 308 6.52 5.84 8.35
CA LYS A 308 5.09 6.19 8.41
C LYS A 308 4.32 5.57 9.58
N PHE A 309 4.82 4.48 10.17
CA PHE A 309 4.18 3.82 11.32
C PHE A 309 4.84 4.16 12.67
N GLN A 310 6.04 4.77 12.67
CA GLN A 310 6.78 5.08 13.90
C GLN A 310 6.05 6.10 14.78
N ALA A 311 5.31 7.04 14.18
CA ALA A 311 4.49 8.00 14.92
C ALA A 311 3.40 7.30 15.74
N PHE A 312 2.77 6.26 15.17
CA PHE A 312 1.74 5.49 15.87
C PHE A 312 2.34 4.72 17.05
N GLN A 313 3.53 4.13 16.91
CA GLN A 313 4.18 3.44 18.03
C GLN A 313 4.42 4.36 19.23
N LYS A 314 4.69 5.65 19.00
CA LYS A 314 4.92 6.63 20.07
C LYS A 314 3.62 7.17 20.69
N HIS A 315 2.58 7.35 19.88
CA HIS A 315 1.42 8.16 20.27
C HIS A 315 0.08 7.39 20.34
N ALA A 316 -0.04 6.21 19.73
CA ALA A 316 -1.30 5.47 19.65
C ALA A 316 -1.87 5.13 21.04
N ASN A 317 -1.04 4.63 21.95
CA ASN A 317 -1.48 4.29 23.30
C ASN A 317 -2.04 5.50 24.06
N GLY A 318 -1.35 6.64 24.01
CA GLY A 318 -1.81 7.87 24.66
C GLY A 318 -3.11 8.39 24.03
N ALA A 319 -3.18 8.42 22.70
CA ALA A 319 -4.38 8.87 21.98
C ALA A 319 -5.59 7.98 22.28
N ASN A 320 -5.40 6.66 22.30
CA ASN A 320 -6.45 5.70 22.65
C ASN A 320 -6.96 5.93 24.08
N GLN A 321 -6.05 6.16 25.04
CA GLN A 321 -6.42 6.43 26.43
C GLN A 321 -7.18 7.76 26.59
N GLU A 322 -6.72 8.83 25.95
CA GLU A 322 -7.37 10.14 26.00
C GLU A 322 -8.80 10.09 25.44
N ILE A 323 -9.00 9.44 24.30
CA ILE A 323 -10.35 9.30 23.73
C ILE A 323 -11.25 8.44 24.64
N THR A 324 -10.73 7.37 25.26
CA THR A 324 -11.53 6.61 26.23
C THR A 324 -11.90 7.41 27.48
N ARG A 325 -11.12 8.44 27.86
CA ARG A 325 -11.44 9.34 28.97
C ARG A 325 -12.51 10.36 28.62
N ILE A 326 -12.47 10.87 27.38
CA ILE A 326 -13.39 11.92 26.91
C ILE A 326 -14.75 11.33 26.50
N LYS A 327 -14.80 10.03 26.15
CA LYS A 327 -16.05 9.37 25.79
C LYS A 327 -16.98 9.32 27.02
N PRO A 328 -18.23 9.82 26.92
CA PRO A 328 -19.21 9.62 27.98
C PRO A 328 -19.34 8.12 28.22
N LEU A 329 -19.29 7.69 29.48
CA LEU A 329 -19.61 6.30 29.82
C LEU A 329 -21.01 6.01 29.25
N GLU A 330 -21.11 5.04 28.35
CA GLU A 330 -22.39 4.50 27.91
C GLU A 330 -23.03 3.87 29.15
N MET A 331 -23.81 4.65 29.91
CA MET A 331 -24.65 4.08 30.95
C MET A 331 -25.65 3.18 30.23
N PRO A 332 -25.77 1.90 30.61
CA PRO A 332 -26.81 1.06 30.05
C PRO A 332 -28.15 1.72 30.36
N ILE A 333 -28.84 2.18 29.32
CA ILE A 333 -30.23 2.65 29.45
C ILE A 333 -31.02 1.42 29.86
N ASN A 334 -31.36 1.34 31.14
CA ASN A 334 -32.12 0.23 31.70
C ASN A 334 -33.57 0.37 31.20
N THR A 335 -33.86 -0.20 30.03
CA THR A 335 -35.19 -0.12 29.36
C THR A 335 -36.29 -0.91 30.09
N THR A 336 -36.02 -1.46 31.27
CA THR A 336 -36.97 -2.24 32.08
C THR A 336 -37.64 -1.48 33.22
N GLN A 337 -37.43 -0.16 33.37
CA GLN A 337 -38.08 0.62 34.44
C GLN A 337 -39.09 1.68 33.98
N ASN A 338 -39.63 1.58 32.76
CA ASN A 338 -40.65 2.54 32.27
C ASN A 338 -42.05 1.96 32.02
N THR A 339 -42.43 0.91 32.77
CA THR A 339 -43.79 0.34 32.74
C THR A 339 -44.67 0.71 33.95
N LEU A 340 -44.21 1.57 34.87
CA LEU A 340 -44.99 1.91 36.09
C LEU A 340 -45.55 3.34 36.16
N THR A 341 -45.47 4.15 35.10
CA THR A 341 -46.03 5.52 35.10
C THR A 341 -46.93 5.82 33.90
N ARG A 342 -47.65 4.81 33.38
CA ARG A 342 -48.74 5.01 32.40
C ARG A 342 -50.14 4.64 32.92
N GLY A 343 -50.28 4.40 34.23
CA GLY A 343 -51.55 3.97 34.85
C GLY A 343 -52.24 4.96 35.79
N ALA A 344 -51.85 6.24 35.84
CA ALA A 344 -52.31 7.16 36.90
C ALA A 344 -53.01 8.44 36.44
N TYR A 345 -53.47 8.55 35.18
CA TYR A 345 -54.21 9.72 34.69
C TYR A 345 -55.44 9.37 33.84
N ALA A 346 -56.17 8.32 34.22
CA ALA A 346 -57.40 7.94 33.54
C ALA A 346 -58.56 7.64 34.51
N THR A 347 -58.78 8.50 35.51
CA THR A 347 -60.04 8.56 36.28
C THR A 347 -60.15 9.90 37.00
N MET A 348 -60.51 11.00 36.32
CA MET A 348 -61.15 12.18 36.93
C MET A 348 -61.84 13.01 35.83
N SER A 349 -63.05 12.59 35.48
CA SER A 349 -64.07 13.44 34.84
C SER A 349 -65.40 12.67 34.91
N GLU A 350 -66.09 12.85 36.03
CA GLU A 350 -67.56 12.77 36.10
C GLU A 350 -68.15 14.10 35.62
#